data_AF-N1U4U3-F1
#
_entry.id   AF-N1U4U3-F1
#
_cell.length_a   1.000
_cell.length_b   1.000
_cell.length_c   1.000
_cell.angle_alpha   90.00
_cell.angle_beta   90.00
_cell.angle_gamma   90.00
#
_symmetry.space_group_name_H-M   'P 1'
#
loop_
_entity.id
_entity.type
_entity.pdbx_description
1 polymer ?
#
loop_
_entity_poly.entity_id
_entity_poly.type
_entity_poly.pdbx_seq_one_letter_code
_entity_poly.pdbx_strand_id
1 'polypeptide(L)'
;MYDLNFRIAADYEFWLKVFSAGVSTKYIPVVFSQFNLQGLSSAPQNQSFLLQERKSAQSLYFDRITLFLYRDLPKVIRFLFSLGRSFLRKVLILSGTRLKV
;
A
#
# COMPACT_ATOMS: atom_id res chain seq x y z
N MET A 1 -15.64 18.51 -5.30
CA MET A 1 -16.08 18.47 -3.89
C MET A 1 -15.70 17.12 -3.30
N TYR A 2 -15.28 17.07 -2.04
CA TYR A 2 -14.92 15.84 -1.34
C TYR A 2 -16.13 14.94 -1.12
N ASP A 3 -15.93 13.62 -1.19
CA ASP A 3 -16.95 12.66 -0.81
C ASP A 3 -16.92 12.43 0.72
N LEU A 4 -18.00 12.83 1.39
CA LEU A 4 -18.16 12.75 2.84
C LEU A 4 -18.39 11.32 3.36
N ASN A 5 -18.55 10.33 2.47
CA ASN A 5 -18.60 8.93 2.85
C ASN A 5 -17.24 8.41 3.34
N PHE A 6 -16.14 9.08 2.99
CA PHE A 6 -14.80 8.79 3.48
C PHE A 6 -14.46 9.65 4.69
N ARG A 7 -14.35 9.04 5.86
CA ARG A 7 -14.14 9.75 7.13
C ARG A 7 -12.68 10.13 7.37
N ILE A 8 -11.74 9.34 6.85
CA ILE A 8 -10.30 9.60 7.00
C ILE A 8 -9.64 9.81 5.63
N ALA A 9 -10.08 9.08 4.60
CA ALA A 9 -9.45 9.08 3.28
C ALA A 9 -10.06 10.06 2.26
N ALA A 10 -10.84 11.07 2.68
CA ALA A 10 -11.50 12.00 1.76
C ALA A 10 -10.50 12.72 0.82
N ASP A 11 -9.42 13.26 1.35
CA ASP A 11 -8.39 13.94 0.53
C ASP A 11 -7.74 12.98 -0.46
N TYR A 12 -7.51 11.74 -0.01
CA TYR A 12 -6.94 10.69 -0.85
C TYR A 12 -7.86 10.33 -2.01
N GLU A 13 -9.15 10.13 -1.73
CA GLU A 13 -10.18 9.88 -2.75
C GLU A 13 -10.25 11.01 -3.78
N PHE A 14 -10.24 12.26 -3.32
CA PHE A 14 -10.28 13.42 -4.21
C PHE A 14 -9.08 13.45 -5.16
N TRP A 15 -7.87 13.17 -4.68
CA TRP A 15 -6.70 13.12 -5.55
C TRP A 15 -6.74 11.94 -6.53
N LEU A 16 -7.26 10.78 -6.12
CA LEU A 16 -7.47 9.66 -7.06
C LEU A 16 -8.43 10.04 -8.18
N LYS A 17 -9.51 10.75 -7.87
CA LYS A 17 -10.45 11.30 -8.86
C LYS A 17 -9.76 12.24 -9.84
N VAL A 18 -8.90 13.12 -9.34
CA VAL A 18 -8.16 14.06 -10.19
C VAL A 18 -7.20 13.32 -11.11
N PHE A 19 -6.44 12.35 -10.60
CA PHE A 19 -5.49 11.59 -11.41
C PHE A 19 -6.17 10.66 -12.43
N SER A 20 -7.32 10.09 -12.09
CA SER A 20 -8.07 9.24 -13.03
C SER A 20 -8.63 10.02 -14.23
N ALA A 21 -8.75 11.35 -14.12
CA ALA A 21 -9.13 12.23 -15.22
C ALA A 21 -7.99 12.48 -16.25
N GLY A 22 -6.81 11.90 -16.06
CA GLY A 22 -5.71 12.00 -17.04
C GLY A 22 -4.95 13.33 -17.00
N VAL A 23 -4.94 14.01 -15.86
CA VAL A 23 -4.22 15.28 -15.69
C VAL A 23 -2.70 15.08 -15.75
N SER A 24 -2.00 16.08 -16.29
CA SER A 24 -0.54 16.15 -16.19
C SER A 24 -0.14 16.79 -14.86
N THR A 25 0.82 16.18 -14.17
CA THR A 25 1.30 16.64 -12.87
C THR A 25 2.79 16.93 -12.92
N LYS A 26 3.23 17.99 -12.26
CA LYS A 26 4.65 18.31 -12.09
C LYS A 26 4.99 18.41 -10.62
N TYR A 27 6.02 17.68 -10.18
CA TYR A 27 6.57 17.83 -8.85
C TYR A 27 7.40 19.12 -8.76
N ILE A 28 7.17 19.90 -7.70
CA ILE A 28 7.92 21.11 -7.39
C ILE A 28 8.70 20.84 -6.10
N PRO A 29 10.05 20.81 -6.12
CA PRO A 29 10.88 20.45 -4.97
C PRO A 29 11.02 21.61 -3.98
N VAL A 30 9.91 22.20 -3.56
CA VAL A 30 9.86 23.31 -2.60
C VAL A 30 8.95 22.92 -1.46
N VAL A 31 9.46 23.02 -0.22
CA VAL A 31 8.65 22.80 0.97
C VAL A 31 7.80 24.04 1.22
N PHE A 32 6.48 23.89 1.13
CA PHE A 32 5.53 24.98 1.35
C PHE A 32 4.56 24.70 2.51
N SER A 33 4.58 23.49 3.07
CA SER A 33 3.72 23.09 4.19
C SER A 33 4.38 22.00 5.03
N GLN A 34 4.16 22.05 6.34
CA GLN A 34 4.57 21.03 7.31
C GLN A 34 3.32 20.49 8.00
N PHE A 35 3.03 19.21 7.80
CA PHE A 35 1.84 18.57 8.37
C PHE A 35 2.11 18.00 9.75
N ASN A 36 1.12 18.13 10.63
CA ASN A 36 1.09 17.46 11.92
C ASN A 36 0.86 15.94 11.72
N LEU A 37 1.72 15.11 12.29
CA LEU A 37 1.66 13.65 12.19
C LEU A 37 0.86 12.97 13.31
N GLN A 38 0.25 13.72 14.22
CA GLN A 38 -0.59 13.22 15.33
C GLN A 38 -2.10 13.18 14.97
N GLY A 39 -2.45 13.24 13.68
CA GLY A 39 -3.83 13.17 13.21
C GLY A 39 -4.46 11.78 13.25
N LEU A 40 -5.77 11.70 12.97
CA LEU A 40 -6.56 10.46 12.97
C LEU A 40 -6.01 9.38 12.04
N SER A 41 -5.44 9.77 10.89
CA SER A 41 -4.84 8.84 9.92
C SER A 41 -3.54 8.21 10.39
N SER A 42 -2.87 8.81 11.38
CA SER A 42 -1.62 8.32 11.96
C SER A 42 -1.86 7.42 13.17
N ALA A 43 -3.06 7.46 13.74
CA ALA A 43 -3.41 6.66 14.91
C ALA A 43 -3.43 5.16 14.55
N PRO A 44 -2.65 4.30 15.25
CA PRO A 44 -2.55 2.87 14.94
C PRO A 44 -3.90 2.14 14.91
N GLN A 45 -4.81 2.52 15.81
CA GLN A 45 -6.16 1.95 15.91
C GLN A 45 -7.02 2.18 14.65
N ASN A 46 -6.71 3.22 13.86
CA ASN A 46 -7.46 3.56 12.66
C ASN A 46 -6.85 2.96 11.38
N GLN A 47 -5.71 2.26 11.46
CA GLN A 47 -5.00 1.80 10.27
C GLN A 47 -5.81 0.81 9.43
N SER A 48 -6.50 -0.14 10.08
CA SER A 48 -7.36 -1.10 9.37
C SER A 48 -8.50 -0.41 8.63
N PHE A 49 -9.19 0.52 9.31
CA PHE A 49 -10.27 1.31 8.75
C PHE A 49 -9.81 2.20 7.58
N LEU A 50 -8.70 2.92 7.75
CA LEU A 50 -8.07 3.73 6.70
C LEU A 50 -7.71 2.89 5.46
N LEU A 51 -7.16 1.68 5.67
CA LEU A 51 -6.84 0.78 4.56
C LEU A 51 -8.09 0.32 3.81
N GLN A 52 -9.20 0.10 4.50
CA GLN A 52 -10.48 -0.25 3.88
C GLN A 52 -11.05 0.93 3.07
N GLU A 53 -11.03 2.13 3.62
CA GLU A 53 -11.44 3.34 2.91
C GLU A 53 -10.60 3.56 1.64
N ARG A 54 -9.27 3.45 1.75
CA ARG A 54 -8.36 3.57 0.58
C ARG A 54 -8.67 2.54 -0.50
N LYS A 55 -8.90 1.27 -0.13
CA LYS A 55 -9.27 0.22 -1.10
C LYS A 55 -10.59 0.53 -1.78
N SER A 56 -11.57 1.06 -1.03
CA SER A 56 -12.88 1.43 -1.56
C SER A 56 -12.75 2.60 -2.54
N ALA A 57 -12.03 3.66 -2.16
CA ALA A 57 -11.76 4.81 -3.02
C ALA A 57 -11.04 4.41 -4.32
N GLN A 58 -10.02 3.54 -4.24
CA GLN A 58 -9.32 3.02 -5.42
C GLN A 58 -10.26 2.26 -6.36
N SER A 59 -11.22 1.51 -5.82
CA SER A 59 -12.16 0.70 -6.60
C SER A 59 -13.21 1.54 -7.34
N LEU A 60 -13.34 2.83 -7.00
CA LEU A 60 -14.20 3.77 -7.73
C LEU A 60 -13.59 4.24 -9.05
N TYR A 61 -12.26 4.25 -9.16
CA TYR A 61 -11.54 4.94 -10.24
C TYR A 61 -10.66 4.04 -11.11
N PHE A 62 -10.34 2.83 -10.66
CA PHE A 62 -9.48 1.91 -11.39
C PHE A 62 -10.14 0.56 -11.58
N ASP A 63 -9.89 -0.05 -12.73
CA ASP A 63 -10.38 -1.40 -13.03
C ASP A 63 -9.65 -2.47 -12.19
N ARG A 64 -10.24 -3.67 -12.16
CA ARG A 64 -9.74 -4.78 -11.34
C ARG A 64 -8.33 -5.23 -11.72
N ILE A 65 -7.96 -5.17 -13.00
CA ILE A 65 -6.63 -5.60 -13.48
C ILE A 65 -5.58 -4.59 -12.99
N THR A 66 -5.83 -3.30 -13.19
CA THR A 66 -4.97 -2.23 -12.68
C THR A 66 -4.78 -2.35 -11.17
N LEU A 67 -5.88 -2.52 -10.42
CA LEU A 67 -5.79 -2.71 -8.97
C LEU A 67 -4.98 -3.95 -8.60
N PHE A 68 -5.22 -5.08 -9.25
CA PHE A 68 -4.45 -6.30 -8.97
C PHE A 68 -2.95 -6.08 -9.18
N LEU A 69 -2.55 -5.53 -10.33
CA LEU A 69 -1.15 -5.35 -10.70
C LEU A 69 -0.40 -4.38 -9.76
N TYR A 70 -1.03 -3.26 -9.39
CA TYR A 70 -0.33 -2.20 -8.66
C TYR A 70 -0.56 -2.23 -7.13
N ARG A 71 -1.70 -2.77 -6.66
CA ARG A 71 -2.05 -2.80 -5.23
C ARG A 71 -1.74 -4.14 -4.57
N ASP A 72 -2.08 -5.23 -5.23
CA ASP A 72 -2.17 -6.56 -4.60
C ASP A 72 -0.96 -7.45 -4.94
N LEU A 73 -0.55 -7.47 -6.22
CA LEU A 73 0.57 -8.28 -6.72
C LEU A 73 1.90 -8.02 -5.97
N PRO A 74 2.31 -6.78 -5.65
CA PRO A 74 3.56 -6.55 -4.92
C PRO A 74 3.59 -7.23 -3.54
N LYS A 75 2.43 -7.35 -2.89
CA LYS A 75 2.33 -8.05 -1.59
C LYS A 75 2.48 -9.56 -1.77
N VAL A 76 1.85 -10.12 -2.80
CA VAL A 76 1.98 -11.54 -3.15
C VAL A 76 3.43 -11.88 -3.45
N ILE A 77 4.10 -11.07 -4.28
CA ILE A 77 5.52 -11.26 -4.61
C ILE A 77 6.39 -11.23 -3.35
N ARG A 78 6.24 -10.23 -2.47
CA ARG A 78 6.99 -10.15 -1.21
C ARG A 78 6.76 -11.37 -0.31
N PHE A 79 5.51 -11.84 -0.25
CA PHE A 79 5.16 -13.04 0.50
C PHE A 79 5.84 -14.29 -0.06
N LEU A 80 5.81 -14.49 -1.38
CA LEU A 80 6.49 -15.61 -2.04
C LEU A 80 8.02 -15.56 -1.82
N PHE A 81 8.64 -14.39 -1.90
CA PHE A 81 10.06 -14.24 -1.57
C PHE A 81 10.36 -14.59 -0.10
N SER A 82 9.48 -14.19 0.83
CA SER A 82 9.63 -14.53 2.25
C SER A 82 9.53 -16.05 2.49
N LEU A 83 8.58 -16.71 1.84
CA LEU A 83 8.44 -18.17 1.86
C LEU A 83 9.67 -18.87 1.29
N GLY A 84 10.13 -18.45 0.10
CA GLY A 84 11.33 -19.01 -0.53
C GLY A 84 12.57 -18.86 0.36
N ARG A 85 12.75 -17.69 0.99
CA ARG A 85 13.84 -17.45 1.93
C ARG A 85 13.76 -18.36 3.16
N SER A 86 12.55 -18.58 3.70
CA SER A 86 12.32 -19.49 4.83
C SER A 86 12.63 -20.94 4.46
N PHE A 87 12.20 -21.38 3.27
CA PHE A 87 12.48 -22.71 2.76
C PHE A 87 13.98 -22.95 2.55
N LEU A 88 14.67 -22.03 1.87
CA LEU A 88 16.12 -22.09 1.67
C LEU A 88 16.88 -22.17 3.01
N ARG A 89 16.45 -21.39 4.01
CA ARG A 89 17.04 -21.44 5.35
C ARG A 89 16.88 -22.82 6.00
N LYS A 90 15.70 -23.45 5.86
CA LYS A 90 15.48 -24.82 6.37
C LYS A 90 16.34 -25.86 5.67
N VAL A 91 16.43 -25.78 4.33
CA VAL A 91 17.28 -26.68 3.54
C VAL A 91 18.75 -26.56 3.96
N LEU A 92 19.26 -25.34 4.12
CA LEU A 92 20.63 -25.07 4.58
C LEU A 92 20.94 -25.66 5.96
N ILE A 93 20.00 -25.56 6.91
CA ILE A 93 20.16 -26.15 8.25
C ILE A 93 20.21 -27.67 8.19
N LEU A 94 19.33 -28.29 7.38
CA LEU A 94 19.27 -29.74 7.19
C LEU A 94 20.50 -30.29 6.44
N SER A 95 21.06 -29.55 5.49
CA SER A 95 22.29 -29.95 4.80
C SER A 95 23.54 -29.73 5.65
N GLY A 96 23.60 -28.65 6.43
CA GLY A 96 24.73 -28.37 7.33
C GLY A 96 24.81 -29.32 8.54
N THR A 97 23.69 -29.91 8.96
CA THR A 97 23.67 -30.94 10.01
C THR A 97 24.16 -32.31 9.53
N ARG A 98 24.25 -32.56 8.22
CA ARG A 98 24.76 -33.83 7.67
C ARG A 98 26.30 -33.89 7.51
N LEU A 99 27.03 -32.79 7.76
CA LEU A 99 28.48 -32.69 7.53
C LEU A 99 29.35 -32.84 8.81
N LYS A 100 28.79 -33.33 9.92
CA LYS A 100 29.59 -33.79 11.06
C LYS A 100 29.70 -35.32 11.02
N VAL A 101 30.72 -35.81 10.30
CA VAL A 101 31.29 -37.16 10.44
C VAL A 101 32.76 -36.99 10.75
#